data_AF-A0A3N7BIW9-F1
#
_entry.id   AF-A0A3N7BIW9-F1
#
_cell.length_a   1.000
_cell.length_b   1.000
_cell.length_c   1.000
_cell.angle_alpha   90.00
_cell.angle_beta   90.00
_cell.angle_gamma   90.00
#
_symmetry.space_group_name_H-M   'P 1'
#
loop_
_entity.id
_entity.type
_entity.pdbx_description
1 polymer ?
#
loop_
_entity_poly.entity_id
_entity_poly.type
_entity_poly.pdbx_seq_one_letter_code
_entity_poly.pdbx_strand_id
1 'polypeptide(L)'
;MITIIALFLGDHFVYKICPGKPEITQFLDILALSLPLLTDMLQHTNIHNAFANYFTKDKLHPFLYHLSKKMSEGNVCLALDSMTTEEWENEAPDPQVVQQHVLVGNADEVKPFILFQDRLYLHRFYHYEKQFVQKILVLVRAEVVPERMDFLRTLRPFIQEQLFAPEAGLQSTNWQMVACLNAFLHQFSIISGGPGTGKTTTVTKLLSLFLYENRECRIMLCAPTGKAKVRLEEGLRKVRTAFHAIEIEESIIARIEQLQTSTIHSLLGYIPDSIHFKHNEHNPLEADVLIVDECSMIDMALFHKLFKAIDPLKTKVILLGDQNQLASVDAGSVFSDLCAETTLINQFDAARAGFLNEFLDHEAHRIQPESISTPHAHPLFQHIVALQLSYRFDDDKGIGKLSKAILHNDVAAINSFFEAPDEVVALHKHSALPQCVQDFSQKLLATQGGYIGIPDISEALARMTNSTILCVVKEGRQGVYALNEQVARNLFNPEAVFYENQLIMVSQNQPQEGIFNGDMALIRSSASDGLYYAYLPKSEQEYMTITPPQIQSWEPAYAMTIHKSQGSEFNEVLIVLPEAKEHQLLTRELLYTAITRAKRKVVIVGDKDTILATAAQSIRRISGIQQQFLILQ
;
A
#
# COMPACT_ATOMS: atom_id res chain seq x y z
N MET A 1 13.29 -23.17 14.22
CA MET A 1 12.12 -23.22 15.12
C MET A 1 12.10 -22.01 16.07
N ILE A 2 13.13 -21.78 16.89
CA ILE A 2 13.24 -20.58 17.76
C ILE A 2 13.25 -19.27 16.95
N THR A 3 13.90 -19.22 15.79
CA THR A 3 13.89 -18.03 14.89
C THR A 3 12.49 -17.69 14.36
N ILE A 4 11.67 -18.70 14.05
CA ILE A 4 10.27 -18.53 13.64
C ILE A 4 9.46 -18.01 14.84
N ILE A 5 9.73 -18.53 16.04
CA ILE A 5 9.05 -18.11 17.27
C ILE A 5 9.45 -16.69 17.69
N ALA A 6 10.70 -16.27 17.50
CA ALA A 6 11.17 -14.90 17.71
C ALA A 6 10.47 -13.93 16.74
N LEU A 7 10.29 -14.32 15.47
CA LEU A 7 9.46 -13.60 14.49
C LEU A 7 7.99 -13.48 14.94
N PHE A 8 7.45 -14.48 15.66
CA PHE A 8 6.06 -14.50 16.12
C PHE A 8 5.78 -13.89 17.51
N LEU A 9 6.75 -13.80 18.41
CA LEU A 9 6.53 -13.40 19.82
C LEU A 9 7.42 -12.26 20.32
N GLY A 10 8.52 -11.94 19.63
CA GLY A 10 9.52 -10.96 20.09
C GLY A 10 10.49 -11.51 21.15
N ASP A 11 11.73 -10.99 21.15
CA ASP A 11 12.86 -11.55 21.92
C ASP A 11 12.66 -11.56 23.44
N HIS A 12 11.90 -10.59 23.96
CA HIS A 12 11.60 -10.49 25.40
C HIS A 12 10.78 -11.68 25.93
N PHE A 13 9.97 -12.32 25.08
CA PHE A 13 9.12 -13.45 25.49
C PHE A 13 9.89 -14.76 25.53
N VAL A 14 10.87 -14.95 24.64
CA VAL A 14 11.74 -16.14 24.61
C VAL A 14 12.57 -16.23 25.90
N TYR A 15 13.07 -15.10 26.39
CA TYR A 15 13.85 -15.04 27.63
C TYR A 15 13.03 -15.28 28.91
N LYS A 16 11.74 -14.93 28.91
CA LYS A 16 10.87 -15.06 30.10
C LYS A 16 10.36 -16.49 30.33
N ILE A 17 10.28 -17.30 29.27
CA ILE A 17 9.73 -18.66 29.34
C ILE A 17 10.76 -19.68 29.87
N CYS A 18 12.07 -19.41 29.74
CA CYS A 18 13.13 -20.33 30.19
C CYS A 18 14.24 -19.61 30.99
N PRO A 19 14.06 -19.34 32.29
CA PRO A 19 15.16 -18.81 33.10
C PRO A 19 16.17 -19.94 33.42
N GLY A 20 17.41 -19.81 32.95
CA GLY A 20 18.56 -20.51 33.54
C GLY A 20 19.23 -21.68 32.79
N LYS A 21 19.22 -21.74 31.45
CA LYS A 21 20.06 -22.71 30.71
C LYS A 21 21.20 -22.03 29.92
N PRO A 22 22.47 -22.19 30.33
CA PRO A 22 23.64 -21.64 29.62
C PRO A 22 23.90 -22.25 28.23
N GLU A 23 23.13 -23.27 27.85
CA GLU A 23 23.29 -24.03 26.60
C GLU A 23 22.72 -23.30 25.36
N ILE A 24 21.95 -22.22 25.53
CA ILE A 24 21.31 -21.51 24.41
C ILE A 24 22.32 -20.75 23.55
N THR A 25 23.40 -20.22 24.14
CA THR A 25 24.44 -19.51 23.39
C THR A 25 25.29 -20.46 22.54
N GLN A 26 25.64 -21.64 23.07
CA GLN A 26 26.33 -22.68 22.28
C GLN A 26 25.43 -23.33 21.21
N PHE A 27 24.10 -23.37 21.43
CA PHE A 27 23.16 -23.92 20.45
C PHE A 27 22.90 -22.98 19.26
N LEU A 28 23.00 -21.66 19.47
CA LEU A 28 22.94 -20.66 18.39
C LEU A 28 24.18 -20.70 17.49
N ASP A 29 25.37 -20.93 18.06
CA ASP A 29 26.62 -21.11 17.29
C ASP A 29 26.61 -22.42 16.46
N ILE A 30 25.99 -23.48 16.97
CA ILE A 30 25.83 -24.76 16.24
C ILE A 30 24.76 -24.65 15.13
N LEU A 31 23.71 -23.84 15.32
CA LEU A 31 22.68 -23.59 14.29
C LEU A 31 23.22 -22.77 13.11
N ALA A 32 24.16 -21.85 13.33
CA ALA A 32 24.80 -21.08 12.27
C ALA A 32 25.59 -21.96 11.28
N LEU A 33 26.07 -23.14 11.71
CA LEU A 33 26.86 -24.08 10.89
C LEU A 33 26.03 -25.11 10.12
N SER A 34 24.68 -25.11 10.26
CA SER A 34 23.82 -26.18 9.73
C SER A 34 22.59 -25.69 8.95
N LEU A 35 22.56 -24.42 8.56
CA LEU A 35 21.48 -23.80 7.79
C LEU A 35 21.06 -24.57 6.52
N PRO A 36 21.94 -25.21 5.72
CA PRO A 36 21.53 -25.88 4.49
C PRO A 36 20.65 -27.13 4.73
N LEU A 37 20.86 -27.84 5.84
CA LEU A 37 20.13 -29.07 6.19
C LEU A 37 18.73 -28.79 6.77
N LEU A 38 18.51 -27.60 7.33
CA LEU A 38 17.20 -27.17 7.84
C LEU A 38 16.26 -26.69 6.73
N THR A 39 16.81 -26.18 5.62
CA THR A 39 16.03 -25.76 4.44
C THR A 39 15.30 -26.92 3.76
N ASP A 40 15.91 -28.11 3.71
CA ASP A 40 15.30 -29.31 3.11
C ASP A 40 14.17 -29.91 3.98
N MET A 41 14.28 -29.86 5.31
CA MET A 41 13.20 -30.33 6.20
C MET A 41 12.00 -29.38 6.26
N LEU A 42 12.19 -28.09 5.98
CA LEU A 42 11.11 -27.10 6.01
C LEU A 42 10.19 -27.18 4.78
N GLN A 43 10.61 -27.80 3.67
CA GLN A 43 9.77 -27.93 2.47
C GLN A 43 8.56 -28.87 2.64
N HIS A 44 8.52 -29.68 3.71
CA HIS A 44 7.41 -30.61 3.99
C HIS A 44 6.71 -30.42 5.35
N THR A 45 7.06 -29.38 6.11
CA THR A 45 6.46 -29.16 7.45
C THR A 45 5.40 -28.08 7.38
N ASN A 46 4.14 -28.40 7.68
CA ASN A 46 3.08 -27.40 7.82
C ASN A 46 3.41 -26.45 8.98
N ILE A 47 3.82 -25.21 8.64
CA ILE A 47 4.31 -24.19 9.57
C ILE A 47 3.25 -23.84 10.63
N HIS A 48 1.98 -23.82 10.25
CA HIS A 48 0.88 -23.52 11.16
C HIS A 48 0.67 -24.64 12.18
N ASN A 49 0.83 -25.90 11.76
CA ASN A 49 0.85 -27.03 12.69
C ASN A 49 2.04 -26.97 13.62
N ALA A 50 3.23 -26.62 13.12
CA ALA A 50 4.41 -26.44 13.98
C ALA A 50 4.19 -25.34 15.02
N PHE A 51 3.58 -24.21 14.62
CA PHE A 51 3.19 -23.13 15.52
C PHE A 51 2.21 -23.60 16.59
N ALA A 52 1.11 -24.27 16.20
CA ALA A 52 0.10 -24.73 17.16
C ALA A 52 0.68 -25.75 18.15
N ASN A 53 1.40 -26.75 17.65
CA ASN A 53 2.04 -27.80 18.45
C ASN A 53 3.09 -27.29 19.43
N TYR A 54 3.71 -26.13 19.15
CA TYR A 54 4.66 -25.52 20.07
C TYR A 54 3.99 -25.07 21.37
N PHE A 55 2.76 -24.54 21.28
CA PHE A 55 2.02 -24.09 22.46
C PHE A 55 1.26 -25.23 23.14
N THR A 56 0.60 -26.08 22.34
CA THR A 56 -0.24 -27.15 22.88
C THR A 56 -0.55 -28.24 21.87
N LYS A 57 -0.85 -29.43 22.38
CA LYS A 57 -1.40 -30.57 21.62
C LYS A 57 -2.82 -30.95 22.07
N ASP A 58 -3.46 -30.09 22.87
CA ASP A 58 -4.80 -30.32 23.39
C ASP A 58 -5.89 -29.67 22.51
N LYS A 59 -7.08 -29.46 23.10
CA LYS A 59 -8.26 -28.90 22.41
C LYS A 59 -8.08 -27.46 21.90
N LEU A 60 -7.06 -26.71 22.35
CA LEU A 60 -6.77 -25.37 21.84
C LEU A 60 -6.01 -25.42 20.48
N HIS A 61 -5.40 -26.55 20.12
CA HIS A 61 -4.59 -26.69 18.91
C HIS A 61 -5.30 -26.24 17.62
N PRO A 62 -6.57 -26.63 17.32
CA PRO A 62 -7.24 -26.20 16.10
C PRO A 62 -7.33 -24.67 16.00
N PHE A 63 -7.66 -23.99 17.11
CA PHE A 63 -7.76 -22.52 17.13
C PHE A 63 -6.41 -21.86 16.83
N LEU A 64 -5.31 -22.38 17.38
CA LEU A 64 -3.97 -21.81 17.13
C LEU A 64 -3.48 -22.07 15.71
N TYR A 65 -3.81 -23.24 15.15
CA TYR A 65 -3.54 -23.56 13.76
C TYR A 65 -4.24 -22.55 12.84
N HIS A 66 -5.54 -22.36 13.02
CA HIS A 66 -6.32 -21.43 12.19
C HIS A 66 -5.94 -19.97 12.45
N LEU A 67 -5.61 -19.60 13.69
CA LEU A 67 -5.07 -18.27 13.98
C LEU A 67 -3.79 -18.02 13.18
N SER A 68 -2.82 -18.93 13.21
CA SER A 68 -1.58 -18.81 12.45
C SER A 68 -1.83 -18.77 10.94
N LYS A 69 -2.71 -19.65 10.43
CA LYS A 69 -3.07 -19.72 9.01
C LYS A 69 -3.73 -18.42 8.54
N LYS A 70 -4.80 -17.98 9.21
CA LYS A 70 -5.51 -16.74 8.88
C LYS A 70 -4.61 -15.51 9.00
N MET A 71 -3.67 -15.49 9.94
CA MET A 71 -2.69 -14.41 10.04
C MET A 71 -1.74 -14.36 8.84
N SER A 72 -1.30 -15.51 8.32
CA SER A 72 -0.50 -15.56 7.09
C SER A 72 -1.30 -15.16 5.84
N GLU A 73 -2.62 -15.22 5.89
CA GLU A 73 -3.55 -14.71 4.87
C GLU A 73 -3.85 -13.20 5.05
N GLY A 74 -3.25 -12.55 6.05
CA GLY A 74 -3.36 -11.11 6.29
C GLY A 74 -4.40 -10.70 7.35
N ASN A 75 -5.01 -11.64 8.08
CA ASN A 75 -5.90 -11.31 9.20
C ASN A 75 -5.09 -10.91 10.45
N VAL A 76 -5.63 -10.02 11.30
CA VAL A 76 -5.00 -9.67 12.58
C VAL A 76 -5.40 -10.65 13.68
N CYS A 77 -6.59 -11.23 13.56
CA CYS A 77 -7.17 -12.18 14.52
C CYS A 77 -7.98 -13.27 13.84
N LEU A 78 -8.38 -14.24 14.64
CA LEU A 78 -9.34 -15.26 14.28
C LEU A 78 -10.71 -14.91 14.88
N ALA A 79 -11.68 -14.52 14.06
CA ALA A 79 -13.06 -14.32 14.51
C ALA A 79 -13.78 -15.66 14.59
N LEU A 80 -14.06 -16.12 15.80
CA LEU A 80 -14.61 -17.45 16.08
C LEU A 80 -16.06 -17.59 15.62
N ASP A 81 -16.80 -16.48 15.65
CA ASP A 81 -18.21 -16.39 15.24
C ASP A 81 -18.41 -16.40 13.72
N SER A 82 -17.40 -15.99 12.95
CA SER A 82 -17.49 -15.90 11.49
C SER A 82 -16.95 -17.13 10.76
N MET A 83 -16.34 -18.09 11.47
CA MET A 83 -15.78 -19.29 10.82
C MET A 83 -16.88 -20.28 10.43
N THR A 84 -16.86 -20.69 9.18
CA THR A 84 -17.74 -21.75 8.67
C THR A 84 -17.22 -23.14 9.01
N THR A 85 -18.09 -24.15 9.01
CA THR A 85 -17.69 -25.56 9.22
C THR A 85 -16.68 -26.03 8.17
N GLU A 86 -16.79 -25.56 6.92
CA GLU A 86 -15.82 -25.85 5.87
C GLU A 86 -14.44 -25.30 6.18
N GLU A 87 -14.35 -24.10 6.75
CA GLU A 87 -13.07 -23.48 7.10
C GLU A 87 -12.34 -24.16 8.26
N TRP A 88 -13.07 -24.87 9.13
CA TRP A 88 -12.48 -25.72 10.18
C TRP A 88 -11.89 -27.03 9.62
N GLU A 89 -12.11 -27.31 8.32
CA GLU A 89 -11.67 -28.53 7.64
C GLU A 89 -12.17 -29.83 8.33
N ASN A 90 -13.14 -29.73 9.27
CA ASN A 90 -13.72 -30.76 10.15
C ASN A 90 -14.91 -30.18 10.96
N GLU A 91 -15.38 -30.90 11.98
CA GLU A 91 -16.34 -30.38 12.97
C GLU A 91 -15.76 -29.19 13.75
N ALA A 92 -16.56 -28.12 13.89
CA ALA A 92 -16.14 -26.92 14.61
C ALA A 92 -15.84 -27.26 16.08
N PRO A 93 -14.64 -26.94 16.61
CA PRO A 93 -14.31 -27.22 18.00
C PRO A 93 -15.18 -26.37 18.95
N ASP A 94 -15.42 -26.87 20.16
CA ASP A 94 -16.17 -26.15 21.19
C ASP A 94 -15.46 -24.81 21.56
N PRO A 95 -16.07 -23.65 21.27
CA PRO A 95 -15.45 -22.35 21.54
C PRO A 95 -15.24 -22.07 23.04
N GLN A 96 -15.95 -22.78 23.94
CA GLN A 96 -15.73 -22.65 25.39
C GLN A 96 -14.31 -23.05 25.80
N VAL A 97 -13.66 -23.92 25.02
CA VAL A 97 -12.26 -24.30 25.23
C VAL A 97 -11.37 -23.06 25.24
N VAL A 98 -11.57 -22.13 24.30
CA VAL A 98 -10.75 -20.92 24.18
C VAL A 98 -10.94 -20.03 25.41
N GLN A 99 -12.17 -19.88 25.90
CA GLN A 99 -12.49 -19.03 27.06
C GLN A 99 -11.87 -19.54 28.37
N GLN A 100 -11.76 -20.86 28.53
CA GLN A 100 -11.32 -21.49 29.78
C GLN A 100 -9.83 -21.89 29.78
N HIS A 101 -9.15 -21.80 28.64
CA HIS A 101 -7.78 -22.29 28.51
C HIS A 101 -6.77 -21.38 29.22
N VAL A 102 -5.81 -21.98 29.94
CA VAL A 102 -4.79 -21.27 30.74
C VAL A 102 -3.90 -20.31 29.92
N LEU A 103 -3.69 -20.60 28.63
CA LEU A 103 -2.90 -19.78 27.71
C LEU A 103 -3.67 -18.61 27.10
N VAL A 104 -4.99 -18.55 27.30
CA VAL A 104 -5.87 -17.52 26.75
C VAL A 104 -6.33 -16.60 27.86
N GLY A 105 -6.21 -15.29 27.61
CA GLY A 105 -6.59 -14.25 28.55
C GLY A 105 -7.64 -13.30 28.02
N ASN A 106 -8.19 -12.51 28.93
CA ASN A 106 -8.97 -11.33 28.57
C ASN A 106 -8.04 -10.14 28.20
N ALA A 107 -8.65 -9.03 27.80
CA ALA A 107 -8.00 -7.79 27.35
C ALA A 107 -6.95 -7.18 28.30
N ASP A 108 -7.01 -7.50 29.60
CA ASP A 108 -6.16 -6.91 30.64
C ASP A 108 -5.14 -7.90 31.22
N GLU A 109 -5.20 -9.16 30.80
CA GLU A 109 -4.28 -10.21 31.23
C GLU A 109 -3.06 -10.30 30.30
N VAL A 110 -1.88 -10.53 30.88
CA VAL A 110 -0.65 -10.77 30.12
C VAL A 110 -0.52 -12.27 29.84
N LYS A 111 -1.23 -12.75 28.81
CA LYS A 111 -1.18 -14.13 28.31
C LYS A 111 -0.80 -14.17 26.84
N PRO A 112 -0.24 -15.29 26.31
CA PRO A 112 0.19 -15.37 24.91
C PRO A 112 -0.92 -15.09 23.90
N PHE A 113 -2.15 -15.50 24.22
CA PHE A 113 -3.33 -15.29 23.41
C PHE A 113 -4.37 -14.47 24.17
N ILE A 114 -5.07 -13.62 23.44
CA ILE A 114 -6.13 -12.76 23.99
C ILE A 114 -7.42 -13.09 23.27
N LEU A 115 -8.47 -13.37 24.02
CA LEU A 115 -9.83 -13.48 23.51
C LEU A 115 -10.57 -12.18 23.83
N PHE A 116 -11.05 -11.51 22.79
CA PHE A 116 -11.75 -10.23 22.91
C PHE A 116 -12.90 -10.18 21.91
N GLN A 117 -14.15 -10.07 22.41
CA GLN A 117 -15.37 -10.07 21.59
C GLN A 117 -15.38 -11.18 20.52
N ASP A 118 -15.26 -12.43 20.96
CA ASP A 118 -15.24 -13.64 20.11
C ASP A 118 -14.12 -13.66 19.05
N ARG A 119 -13.08 -12.84 19.22
CA ARG A 119 -11.89 -12.82 18.38
C ARG A 119 -10.66 -13.25 19.18
N LEU A 120 -9.95 -14.24 18.68
CA LEU A 120 -8.71 -14.74 19.25
C LEU A 120 -7.52 -14.07 18.58
N TYR A 121 -6.62 -13.50 19.37
CA TYR A 121 -5.43 -12.77 18.92
C TYR A 121 -4.15 -13.40 19.47
N LEU A 122 -3.04 -13.16 18.79
CA LEU A 122 -1.76 -13.08 19.50
C LEU A 122 -1.75 -11.80 20.34
N HIS A 123 -1.29 -11.89 21.58
CA HIS A 123 -1.22 -10.77 22.53
C HIS A 123 -0.69 -9.47 21.88
N ARG A 124 0.43 -9.55 21.16
CA ARG A 124 1.04 -8.37 20.53
C ARG A 124 0.10 -7.64 19.55
N PHE A 125 -0.67 -8.39 18.75
CA PHE A 125 -1.53 -7.82 17.72
C PHE A 125 -2.79 -7.19 18.31
N TYR A 126 -3.35 -7.81 19.36
CA TYR A 126 -4.40 -7.18 20.16
C TYR A 126 -3.96 -5.81 20.70
N HIS A 127 -2.74 -5.73 21.27
CA HIS A 127 -2.21 -4.47 21.78
C HIS A 127 -1.86 -3.46 20.67
N TYR A 128 -1.38 -3.92 19.51
CA TYR A 128 -1.14 -3.04 18.37
C TYR A 128 -2.42 -2.33 17.94
N GLU A 129 -3.53 -3.07 17.76
CA GLU A 129 -4.83 -2.49 17.43
C GLU A 129 -5.32 -1.53 18.53
N LYS A 130 -5.36 -1.99 19.80
CA LYS A 130 -5.84 -1.19 20.94
C LYS A 130 -5.09 0.14 21.05
N GLN A 131 -3.76 0.10 21.03
CA GLN A 131 -2.93 1.30 21.20
C GLN A 131 -2.99 2.23 19.98
N PHE A 132 -3.11 1.67 18.78
CA PHE A 132 -3.30 2.44 17.55
C PHE A 132 -4.62 3.23 17.58
N VAL A 133 -5.74 2.56 17.90
CA VAL A 133 -7.05 3.21 18.01
C VAL A 133 -7.06 4.25 19.14
N GLN A 134 -6.46 3.95 20.30
CA GLN A 134 -6.31 4.91 21.38
C GLN A 134 -5.59 6.19 20.95
N LYS A 135 -4.49 6.07 20.18
CA LYS A 135 -3.77 7.24 19.66
C LYS A 135 -4.61 8.07 18.70
N ILE A 136 -5.37 7.43 17.81
CA ILE A 136 -6.32 8.12 16.93
C ILE A 136 -7.36 8.90 17.74
N LEU A 137 -7.95 8.27 18.76
CA LEU A 137 -8.94 8.94 19.62
C LEU A 137 -8.38 10.15 20.35
N VAL A 138 -7.12 10.10 20.81
CA VAL A 138 -6.47 11.26 21.43
C VAL A 138 -6.28 12.39 20.40
N LEU A 139 -5.87 12.09 19.17
CA LEU A 139 -5.77 13.10 18.11
C LEU A 139 -7.13 13.75 17.83
N VAL A 140 -8.18 12.95 17.60
CA VAL A 140 -9.55 13.42 17.34
C VAL A 140 -10.09 14.29 18.49
N ARG A 141 -9.71 14.00 19.75
CA ARG A 141 -10.14 14.80 20.91
C ARG A 141 -9.31 16.09 21.09
N ALA A 142 -8.14 16.20 20.49
CA ALA A 142 -7.22 17.33 20.63
C ALA A 142 -7.46 18.45 19.59
N GLU A 143 -8.63 18.50 18.97
CA GLU A 143 -8.89 19.38 17.85
C GLU A 143 -9.20 20.84 18.23
N VAL A 144 -8.71 21.75 17.38
CA VAL A 144 -8.90 23.21 17.47
C VAL A 144 -9.61 23.71 16.22
N VAL A 145 -10.80 23.15 15.96
CA VAL A 145 -11.57 23.41 14.74
C VAL A 145 -12.00 24.89 14.61
N PRO A 146 -12.58 25.55 15.64
CA PRO A 146 -13.10 26.91 15.49
C PRO A 146 -12.03 27.93 15.04
N GLU A 147 -10.84 27.90 15.66
CA GLU A 147 -9.74 28.80 15.33
C GLU A 147 -9.26 28.61 13.88
N ARG A 148 -9.18 27.36 13.43
CA ARG A 148 -8.80 27.03 12.05
C ARG A 148 -9.88 27.40 11.04
N MET A 149 -11.16 27.31 11.40
CA MET A 149 -12.25 27.80 10.55
C MET A 149 -12.14 29.31 10.33
N ASP A 150 -11.87 30.07 11.38
CA ASP A 150 -11.68 31.51 11.28
C ASP A 150 -10.45 31.87 10.44
N PHE A 151 -9.33 31.16 10.63
CA PHE A 151 -8.15 31.31 9.76
C PHE A 151 -8.48 31.05 8.29
N LEU A 152 -9.14 29.95 7.96
CA LEU A 152 -9.53 29.64 6.57
C LEU A 152 -10.44 30.72 5.97
N ARG A 153 -11.36 31.32 6.75
CA ARG A 153 -12.18 32.44 6.28
C ARG A 153 -11.35 33.65 5.88
N THR A 154 -10.24 33.93 6.59
CA THR A 154 -9.33 35.02 6.21
C THR A 154 -8.64 34.77 4.87
N LEU A 155 -8.45 33.50 4.50
CA LEU A 155 -7.83 33.07 3.24
C LEU A 155 -8.85 32.71 2.15
N ARG A 156 -10.15 32.97 2.35
CA ARG A 156 -11.19 32.52 1.43
C ARG A 156 -10.96 32.94 -0.04
N PRO A 157 -10.68 34.22 -0.36
CA PRO A 157 -10.41 34.62 -1.75
C PRO A 157 -9.21 33.87 -2.35
N PHE A 158 -8.15 33.72 -1.56
CA PHE A 158 -6.96 32.96 -1.97
C PHE A 158 -7.30 31.49 -2.27
N ILE A 159 -8.07 30.83 -1.40
CA ILE A 159 -8.46 29.43 -1.59
C ILE A 159 -9.28 29.25 -2.88
N GLN A 160 -10.24 30.14 -3.12
CA GLN A 160 -11.18 30.04 -4.25
C GLN A 160 -10.54 30.40 -5.59
N GLU A 161 -9.74 31.47 -5.62
CA GLU A 161 -9.21 32.01 -6.88
C GLU A 161 -7.84 31.42 -7.22
N GLN A 162 -7.03 31.09 -6.21
CA GLN A 162 -5.62 30.72 -6.40
C GLN A 162 -5.38 29.22 -6.19
N LEU A 163 -5.89 28.68 -5.07
CA LEU A 163 -5.61 27.30 -4.68
C LEU A 163 -6.47 26.29 -5.45
N PHE A 164 -7.73 26.65 -5.70
CA PHE A 164 -8.71 25.83 -6.41
C PHE A 164 -9.48 26.69 -7.42
N ALA A 165 -8.75 27.27 -8.36
CA ALA A 165 -9.35 28.02 -9.46
C ALA A 165 -10.49 27.22 -10.13
N PRO A 166 -11.59 27.88 -10.55
CA PRO A 166 -12.73 27.20 -11.15
C PRO A 166 -12.31 26.32 -12.34
N GLU A 167 -12.47 25.01 -12.20
CA GLU A 167 -12.17 24.05 -13.26
C GLU A 167 -13.37 23.91 -14.20
N ALA A 168 -13.16 24.25 -15.48
CA ALA A 168 -14.15 24.01 -16.52
C ALA A 168 -14.36 22.49 -16.69
N GLY A 169 -15.56 22.00 -16.36
CA GLY A 169 -15.95 20.60 -16.57
C GLY A 169 -16.18 19.77 -15.31
N LEU A 170 -15.87 20.30 -14.11
CA LEU A 170 -16.28 19.64 -12.86
C LEU A 170 -17.81 19.74 -12.72
N GLN A 171 -18.51 18.60 -12.72
CA GLN A 171 -19.97 18.52 -12.63
C GLN A 171 -20.49 18.05 -11.26
N SER A 172 -19.60 17.82 -10.30
CA SER A 172 -19.91 17.28 -8.98
C SER A 172 -19.18 18.05 -7.88
N THR A 173 -19.43 17.68 -6.62
CA THR A 173 -18.76 18.25 -5.46
C THR A 173 -17.24 18.28 -5.65
N ASN A 174 -16.59 19.42 -5.37
CA ASN A 174 -15.14 19.52 -5.42
C ASN A 174 -14.51 18.82 -4.21
N TRP A 175 -14.43 17.50 -4.28
CA TRP A 175 -13.90 16.67 -3.18
C TRP A 175 -12.43 16.95 -2.87
N GLN A 176 -11.64 17.44 -3.81
CA GLN A 176 -10.25 17.85 -3.53
C GLN A 176 -10.20 19.09 -2.63
N MET A 177 -11.05 20.09 -2.88
CA MET A 177 -11.16 21.26 -2.00
C MET A 177 -11.70 20.86 -0.64
N VAL A 178 -12.77 20.05 -0.60
CA VAL A 178 -13.34 19.54 0.65
C VAL A 178 -12.29 18.78 1.47
N ALA A 179 -11.54 17.86 0.84
CA ALA A 179 -10.49 17.09 1.50
C ALA A 179 -9.38 18.00 2.06
N CYS A 180 -8.94 19.00 1.29
CA CYS A 180 -7.92 19.95 1.70
C CYS A 180 -8.36 20.76 2.93
N LEU A 181 -9.52 21.42 2.85
CA LEU A 181 -10.03 22.24 3.95
C LEU A 181 -10.32 21.39 5.18
N ASN A 182 -10.94 20.23 5.01
CA ASN A 182 -11.29 19.36 6.12
C ASN A 182 -10.05 18.75 6.81
N ALA A 183 -9.04 18.34 6.07
CA ALA A 183 -7.76 17.89 6.64
C ALA A 183 -7.00 19.03 7.33
N PHE A 184 -7.14 20.27 6.87
CA PHE A 184 -6.60 21.44 7.58
C PHE A 184 -7.29 21.63 8.93
N LEU A 185 -8.62 21.43 9.04
CA LEU A 185 -9.36 21.56 10.30
C LEU A 185 -8.97 20.50 11.35
N HIS A 186 -8.85 19.24 10.95
CA HIS A 186 -8.79 18.11 11.87
C HIS A 186 -7.38 17.69 12.30
N GLN A 187 -7.19 17.27 13.55
CA GLN A 187 -5.88 16.79 14.02
C GLN A 187 -5.54 15.39 13.47
N PHE A 188 -6.55 14.62 13.12
CA PHE A 188 -6.44 13.36 12.38
C PHE A 188 -7.37 13.40 11.17
N SER A 189 -6.89 13.03 9.99
CA SER A 189 -7.74 12.96 8.79
C SER A 189 -7.29 11.86 7.84
N ILE A 190 -8.24 11.34 7.07
CA ILE A 190 -8.02 10.34 6.04
C ILE A 190 -8.51 10.91 4.71
N ILE A 191 -7.64 10.91 3.71
CA ILE A 191 -7.95 11.25 2.33
C ILE A 191 -7.81 9.98 1.49
N SER A 192 -8.94 9.38 1.14
CA SER A 192 -9.02 8.20 0.29
C SER A 192 -9.19 8.62 -1.17
N GLY A 193 -8.69 7.85 -2.11
CA GLY A 193 -8.97 8.08 -3.52
C GLY A 193 -8.26 7.10 -4.44
N GLY A 194 -8.90 6.77 -5.56
CA GLY A 194 -8.31 5.92 -6.59
C GLY A 194 -7.08 6.53 -7.27
N PRO A 195 -6.45 5.81 -8.21
CA PRO A 195 -5.36 6.36 -9.00
C PRO A 195 -5.84 7.48 -9.92
N GLY A 196 -5.06 8.56 -10.00
CA GLY A 196 -5.40 9.72 -10.82
C GLY A 196 -6.45 10.67 -10.24
N THR A 197 -6.94 10.46 -9.01
CA THR A 197 -7.90 11.39 -8.37
C THR A 197 -7.28 12.67 -7.81
N GLY A 198 -5.96 12.81 -7.95
CA GLY A 198 -5.22 14.01 -7.54
C GLY A 198 -4.90 14.12 -6.05
N LYS A 199 -4.81 12.99 -5.32
CA LYS A 199 -4.35 12.96 -3.92
C LYS A 199 -3.11 13.81 -3.67
N THR A 200 -2.06 13.62 -4.48
CA THR A 200 -0.81 14.39 -4.36
C THR A 200 -1.03 15.88 -4.62
N THR A 201 -1.87 16.25 -5.60
CA THR A 201 -2.25 17.65 -5.86
C THR A 201 -2.99 18.25 -4.66
N THR A 202 -3.93 17.53 -4.07
CA THR A 202 -4.64 17.94 -2.84
C THR A 202 -3.66 18.16 -1.69
N VAL A 203 -2.69 17.26 -1.51
CA VAL A 203 -1.65 17.39 -0.47
C VAL A 203 -0.79 18.62 -0.71
N THR A 204 -0.33 18.85 -1.93
CA THR A 204 0.45 20.05 -2.27
C THR A 204 -0.30 21.33 -1.96
N LYS A 205 -1.61 21.37 -2.25
CA LYS A 205 -2.48 22.51 -1.88
C LYS A 205 -2.62 22.64 -0.36
N LEU A 206 -2.77 21.54 0.36
CA LEU A 206 -2.85 21.52 1.82
C LEU A 206 -1.54 21.98 2.50
N LEU A 207 -0.39 21.58 1.97
CA LEU A 207 0.92 22.04 2.44
C LEU A 207 1.04 23.56 2.38
N SER A 208 0.48 24.19 1.34
CA SER A 208 0.46 25.65 1.23
C SER A 208 -0.31 26.28 2.40
N LEU A 209 -1.47 25.73 2.78
CA LEU A 209 -2.28 26.25 3.90
C LEU A 209 -1.53 26.18 5.23
N PHE A 210 -0.82 25.08 5.50
CA PHE A 210 0.00 24.97 6.71
C PHE A 210 1.15 25.97 6.74
N LEU A 211 1.78 26.24 5.60
CA LEU A 211 2.87 27.22 5.51
C LEU A 211 2.37 28.67 5.56
N TYR A 212 1.15 28.94 5.12
CA TYR A 212 0.48 30.22 5.35
C TYR A 212 0.13 30.43 6.82
N GLU A 213 -0.33 29.39 7.52
CA GLU A 213 -0.62 29.44 8.96
C GLU A 213 0.66 29.61 9.79
N ASN A 214 1.71 28.84 9.47
CA ASN A 214 3.00 28.88 10.14
C ASN A 214 4.15 28.54 9.18
N ARG A 215 4.99 29.52 8.87
CA ARG A 215 6.15 29.37 7.97
C ARG A 215 7.19 28.37 8.49
N GLU A 216 7.29 28.24 9.81
CA GLU A 216 8.23 27.35 10.49
C GLU A 216 7.62 25.95 10.75
N CYS A 217 6.44 25.66 10.20
CA CYS A 217 5.78 24.37 10.37
C CYS A 217 6.72 23.21 9.96
N ARG A 218 6.96 22.30 10.90
CA ARG A 218 7.77 21.09 10.67
C ARG A 218 6.90 20.00 10.07
N ILE A 219 6.96 19.91 8.76
CA ILE A 219 6.19 18.94 7.98
C ILE A 219 7.07 17.73 7.67
N MET A 220 6.61 16.54 8.04
CA MET A 220 7.22 15.27 7.68
C MET A 220 6.32 14.53 6.69
N LEU A 221 6.92 14.11 5.57
CA LEU A 221 6.26 13.36 4.49
C LEU A 221 6.88 11.98 4.39
N CYS A 222 6.06 10.94 4.43
CA CYS A 222 6.56 9.58 4.26
C CYS A 222 5.62 8.66 3.49
N ALA A 223 6.19 7.56 3.01
CA ALA A 223 5.49 6.48 2.33
C ALA A 223 6.07 5.12 2.76
N PRO A 224 5.36 3.99 2.60
CA PRO A 224 5.84 2.68 3.04
C PRO A 224 7.02 2.16 2.23
N THR A 225 7.15 2.54 0.95
CA THR A 225 8.18 2.02 0.03
C THR A 225 9.00 3.13 -0.62
N GLY A 226 10.21 2.79 -1.10
CA GLY A 226 11.08 3.71 -1.82
C GLY A 226 10.45 4.26 -3.11
N LYS A 227 9.70 3.43 -3.85
CA LYS A 227 9.01 3.86 -5.08
C LYS A 227 7.91 4.88 -4.80
N ALA A 228 7.09 4.63 -3.78
CA ALA A 228 6.06 5.57 -3.35
C ALA A 228 6.67 6.88 -2.84
N LYS A 229 7.78 6.79 -2.11
CA LYS A 229 8.58 7.95 -1.70
C LYS A 229 9.02 8.79 -2.91
N VAL A 230 9.69 8.20 -3.90
CA VAL A 230 10.16 8.92 -5.10
C VAL A 230 9.00 9.60 -5.84
N ARG A 231 7.88 8.91 -5.98
CA ARG A 231 6.66 9.48 -6.58
C ARG A 231 6.13 10.69 -5.80
N LEU A 232 6.15 10.62 -4.48
CA LEU A 232 5.76 11.74 -3.62
C LEU A 232 6.71 12.94 -3.86
N GLU A 233 8.02 12.73 -3.95
CA GLU A 233 9.00 13.77 -4.29
C GLU A 233 8.75 14.41 -5.66
N GLU A 234 8.47 13.59 -6.68
CA GLU A 234 8.12 14.09 -8.02
C GLU A 234 6.86 14.96 -7.99
N GLY A 235 5.86 14.56 -7.20
CA GLY A 235 4.64 15.34 -7.00
C GLY A 235 4.90 16.71 -6.37
N LEU A 236 5.79 16.76 -5.38
CA LEU A 236 6.20 18.02 -4.74
C LEU A 236 7.01 18.91 -5.70
N ARG A 237 7.87 18.34 -6.55
CA ARG A 237 8.61 19.11 -7.57
C ARG A 237 7.70 19.69 -8.65
N LYS A 238 6.54 19.07 -8.89
CA LYS A 238 5.52 19.54 -9.85
C LYS A 238 4.55 20.55 -9.23
N VAL A 239 4.80 21.03 -8.01
CA VAL A 239 3.96 22.01 -7.30
C VAL A 239 3.62 23.25 -8.11
N ARG A 240 4.55 23.78 -8.90
CA ARG A 240 4.31 24.96 -9.75
C ARG A 240 3.24 24.74 -10.80
N THR A 241 3.11 23.51 -11.30
CA THR A 241 2.07 23.13 -12.26
C THR A 241 0.72 22.84 -11.61
N ALA A 242 0.69 22.65 -10.28
CA ALA A 242 -0.53 22.38 -9.54
C ALA A 242 -1.37 23.66 -9.25
N PHE A 243 -0.80 24.85 -9.48
CA PHE A 243 -1.45 26.14 -9.26
C PHE A 243 -1.75 26.81 -10.60
N HIS A 244 -3.03 27.05 -10.89
CA HIS A 244 -3.51 27.24 -12.27
C HIS A 244 -3.31 28.63 -12.89
N ALA A 245 -3.01 29.68 -12.13
CA ALA A 245 -2.66 31.01 -12.68
C ALA A 245 -2.19 31.93 -11.52
N ILE A 246 -0.87 31.99 -11.26
CA ILE A 246 -0.04 32.98 -10.50
C ILE A 246 -0.72 33.69 -9.29
N GLU A 247 -0.32 33.59 -8.01
CA GLU A 247 0.85 34.22 -7.37
C GLU A 247 1.00 33.64 -5.93
N ILE A 248 1.28 32.34 -5.77
CA ILE A 248 1.69 31.83 -4.46
C ILE A 248 3.06 32.40 -4.15
N GLU A 249 3.25 32.86 -2.90
CA GLU A 249 4.54 33.39 -2.48
C GLU A 249 5.66 32.40 -2.80
N GLU A 250 6.66 32.88 -3.54
CA GLU A 250 7.79 32.06 -3.98
C GLU A 250 8.51 31.38 -2.80
N SER A 251 8.47 31.98 -1.62
CA SER A 251 9.01 31.40 -0.38
C SER A 251 8.26 30.13 0.07
N ILE A 252 6.94 30.06 -0.13
CA ILE A 252 6.14 28.85 0.17
C ILE A 252 6.43 27.77 -0.86
N ILE A 253 6.46 28.12 -2.15
CA ILE A 253 6.76 27.18 -3.22
C ILE A 253 8.14 26.56 -2.99
N ALA A 254 9.16 27.40 -2.78
CA ALA A 254 10.51 26.94 -2.49
C ALA A 254 10.56 26.07 -1.22
N ARG A 255 9.79 26.41 -0.18
CA ARG A 255 9.71 25.60 1.02
C ARG A 255 9.12 24.21 0.76
N ILE A 256 8.05 24.11 -0.05
CA ILE A 256 7.45 22.83 -0.44
C ILE A 256 8.41 22.01 -1.29
N GLU A 257 9.08 22.62 -2.26
CA GLU A 257 10.08 21.95 -3.13
C GLU A 257 11.28 21.40 -2.33
N GLN A 258 11.59 22.01 -1.18
CA GLN A 258 12.67 21.60 -0.27
C GLN A 258 12.25 20.57 0.80
N LEU A 259 10.95 20.24 0.91
CA LEU A 259 10.50 19.24 1.88
C LEU A 259 11.12 17.88 1.56
N GLN A 260 11.73 17.27 2.57
CA GLN A 260 12.28 15.93 2.44
C GLN A 260 11.17 14.91 2.63
N THR A 261 11.15 13.91 1.75
CA THR A 261 10.32 12.73 1.94
C THR A 261 11.18 11.55 2.36
N SER A 262 10.57 10.58 3.04
CA SER A 262 11.27 9.40 3.54
C SER A 262 10.40 8.15 3.44
N THR A 263 11.01 6.98 3.53
CA THR A 263 10.21 5.79 3.84
C THR A 263 9.82 5.82 5.32
N ILE A 264 8.72 5.16 5.73
CA ILE A 264 8.35 5.07 7.16
C ILE A 264 9.49 4.47 7.99
N HIS A 265 10.19 3.46 7.47
CA HIS A 265 11.33 2.84 8.13
C HIS A 265 12.49 3.82 8.34
N SER A 266 12.81 4.64 7.33
CA SER A 266 13.82 5.69 7.43
C SER A 266 13.41 6.78 8.41
N LEU A 267 12.13 7.20 8.37
CA LEU A 267 11.57 8.22 9.25
C LEU A 267 11.66 7.81 10.72
N LEU A 268 11.29 6.57 11.02
CA LEU A 268 11.34 6.04 12.38
C LEU A 268 12.78 5.75 12.85
N GLY A 269 13.77 5.77 11.96
CA GLY A 269 15.15 5.44 12.26
C GLY A 269 15.33 3.94 12.47
N TYR A 270 15.37 3.20 11.36
CA TYR A 270 15.64 1.76 11.32
C TYR A 270 16.90 1.38 12.11
N ILE A 271 16.79 0.31 12.89
CA ILE A 271 17.89 -0.29 13.65
C ILE A 271 18.13 -1.69 13.07
N PRO A 272 19.35 -1.99 12.56
CA PRO A 272 19.67 -3.32 12.05
C PRO A 272 19.36 -4.42 13.07
N ASP A 273 18.80 -5.54 12.59
CA ASP A 273 18.49 -6.73 13.37
C ASP A 273 17.57 -6.49 14.59
N SER A 274 16.75 -5.44 14.54
CA SER A 274 15.81 -5.09 15.61
C SER A 274 14.40 -4.90 15.09
N ILE A 275 13.42 -5.33 15.89
CA ILE A 275 12.00 -5.03 15.66
C ILE A 275 11.62 -3.61 16.11
N HIS A 276 12.54 -2.91 16.77
CA HIS A 276 12.33 -1.57 17.32
C HIS A 276 12.93 -0.49 16.42
N PHE A 277 12.45 0.74 16.61
CA PHE A 277 12.91 1.92 15.91
C PHE A 277 13.47 2.95 16.89
N LYS A 278 14.34 3.83 16.39
CA LYS A 278 14.91 4.94 17.16
C LYS A 278 13.83 5.89 17.67
N HIS A 279 12.85 6.21 16.83
CA HIS A 279 11.71 7.03 17.20
C HIS A 279 10.58 6.15 17.76
N ASN A 280 10.07 6.55 18.92
CA ASN A 280 9.08 5.80 19.71
C ASN A 280 8.43 6.75 20.74
N GLU A 281 7.67 6.22 21.70
CA GLU A 281 6.94 7.03 22.69
C GLU A 281 7.84 7.88 23.60
N HIS A 282 9.10 7.47 23.80
CA HIS A 282 10.08 8.18 24.62
C HIS A 282 10.99 9.11 23.79
N ASN A 283 10.95 8.97 22.47
CA ASN A 283 11.70 9.79 21.52
C ASN A 283 10.79 10.06 20.31
N PRO A 284 9.76 10.91 20.47
CA PRO A 284 8.77 11.14 19.43
C PRO A 284 9.39 11.86 18.22
N LEU A 285 8.70 11.79 17.08
CA LEU A 285 9.01 12.57 15.90
C LEU A 285 8.81 14.06 16.18
N GLU A 286 9.76 14.87 15.74
CA GLU A 286 9.69 16.33 15.85
C GLU A 286 8.88 16.94 14.69
N ALA A 287 7.61 16.53 14.57
CA ALA A 287 6.71 16.96 13.52
C ALA A 287 5.52 17.74 14.09
N ASP A 288 5.17 18.84 13.44
CA ASP A 288 3.89 19.53 13.67
C ASP A 288 2.82 18.91 12.75
N VAL A 289 3.21 18.47 11.56
CA VAL A 289 2.34 17.74 10.61
C VAL A 289 3.07 16.52 10.06
N LEU A 290 2.44 15.35 10.16
CA LEU A 290 2.86 14.10 9.53
C LEU A 290 1.86 13.71 8.43
N ILE A 291 2.36 13.56 7.21
CA ILE A 291 1.58 13.12 6.06
C ILE A 291 2.14 11.78 5.57
N VAL A 292 1.27 10.77 5.50
CA VAL A 292 1.62 9.41 5.11
C VAL A 292 0.90 9.04 3.82
N ASP A 293 1.64 8.78 2.74
CA ASP A 293 1.10 8.36 1.44
C ASP A 293 1.14 6.83 1.26
N GLU A 294 0.31 6.31 0.36
CA GLU A 294 0.14 4.87 0.07
C GLU A 294 -0.16 4.02 1.32
N CYS A 295 -1.02 4.54 2.21
CA CYS A 295 -1.37 3.90 3.48
C CYS A 295 -2.00 2.51 3.34
N SER A 296 -2.58 2.18 2.17
CA SER A 296 -3.10 0.83 1.86
C SER A 296 -2.02 -0.27 1.94
N MET A 297 -0.74 0.09 1.81
CA MET A 297 0.37 -0.86 1.89
C MET A 297 0.93 -1.07 3.30
N ILE A 298 0.41 -0.37 4.32
CA ILE A 298 0.95 -0.40 5.69
C ILE A 298 0.21 -1.47 6.52
N ASP A 299 0.96 -2.38 7.15
CA ASP A 299 0.42 -3.38 8.08
C ASP A 299 0.16 -2.82 9.49
N MET A 300 -0.49 -3.62 10.35
CA MET A 300 -0.83 -3.22 11.71
C MET A 300 0.38 -2.95 12.61
N ALA A 301 1.46 -3.71 12.45
CA ALA A 301 2.65 -3.54 13.29
C ALA A 301 3.37 -2.23 12.96
N LEU A 302 3.51 -1.89 11.67
CA LEU A 302 4.15 -0.65 11.23
C LEU A 302 3.29 0.57 11.56
N PHE A 303 1.97 0.50 11.36
CA PHE A 303 1.05 1.56 11.80
C PHE A 303 1.15 1.82 13.30
N HIS A 304 1.11 0.75 14.09
CA HIS A 304 1.25 0.85 15.54
C HIS A 304 2.57 1.55 15.91
N LYS A 305 3.70 1.13 15.34
CA LYS A 305 5.02 1.73 15.62
C LYS A 305 5.09 3.20 15.19
N LEU A 306 4.48 3.56 14.05
CA LEU A 306 4.41 4.94 13.60
C LEU A 306 3.60 5.81 14.58
N PHE A 307 2.41 5.37 15.00
CA PHE A 307 1.57 6.10 15.95
C PHE A 307 2.11 6.07 17.39
N LYS A 308 2.99 5.12 17.70
CA LYS A 308 3.75 5.13 18.95
C LYS A 308 4.80 6.24 18.95
N ALA A 309 5.33 6.61 17.78
CA ALA A 309 6.35 7.64 17.62
C ALA A 309 5.80 9.06 17.48
N ILE A 310 4.49 9.28 17.52
CA ILE A 310 3.89 10.64 17.48
C ILE A 310 3.52 11.15 18.87
N ASP A 311 3.69 12.44 19.07
CA ASP A 311 3.11 13.20 20.19
C ASP A 311 1.74 13.72 19.76
N PRO A 312 0.62 13.11 20.18
CA PRO A 312 -0.71 13.46 19.69
C PRO A 312 -1.17 14.84 20.13
N LEU A 313 -0.48 15.49 21.08
CA LEU A 313 -0.77 16.86 21.50
C LEU A 313 -0.11 17.92 20.61
N LYS A 314 0.84 17.52 19.76
CA LYS A 314 1.62 18.43 18.90
C LYS A 314 1.49 18.10 17.42
N THR A 315 1.50 16.81 17.09
CA THR A 315 1.56 16.33 15.71
C THR A 315 0.16 16.10 15.15
N LYS A 316 -0.15 16.76 14.03
CA LYS A 316 -1.30 16.45 13.18
C LYS A 316 -0.95 15.27 12.27
N VAL A 317 -1.88 14.37 12.02
CA VAL A 317 -1.67 13.21 11.13
C VAL A 317 -2.69 13.20 9.99
N ILE A 318 -2.19 13.08 8.77
CA ILE A 318 -3.00 12.95 7.55
C ILE A 318 -2.59 11.64 6.84
N LEU A 319 -3.54 10.73 6.69
CA LEU A 319 -3.35 9.46 5.99
C LEU A 319 -3.91 9.56 4.57
N LEU A 320 -3.11 9.19 3.57
CA LEU A 320 -3.51 9.13 2.17
C LEU A 320 -3.40 7.71 1.67
N GLY A 321 -4.39 7.27 0.90
CA GLY A 321 -4.36 5.94 0.32
C GLY A 321 -5.56 5.67 -0.57
N ASP A 322 -5.66 4.42 -0.99
CA ASP A 322 -6.77 3.92 -1.78
C ASP A 322 -7.36 2.71 -1.06
N GLN A 323 -8.59 2.85 -0.56
CA GLN A 323 -9.26 1.80 0.20
C GLN A 323 -9.56 0.55 -0.64
N ASN A 324 -9.56 0.68 -1.96
CA ASN A 324 -9.90 -0.40 -2.89
C ASN A 324 -8.67 -1.09 -3.48
N GLN A 325 -7.46 -0.55 -3.22
CA GLN A 325 -6.22 -1.21 -3.61
C GLN A 325 -5.93 -2.42 -2.73
N LEU A 326 -5.13 -3.32 -3.28
CA LEU A 326 -4.61 -4.48 -2.59
C LEU A 326 -3.89 -4.04 -1.31
N ALA A 327 -4.29 -4.63 -0.19
CA ALA A 327 -3.72 -4.35 1.12
C ALA A 327 -2.25 -4.82 1.24
N SER A 328 -1.61 -4.47 2.36
CA SER A 328 -0.26 -4.92 2.72
C SER A 328 -0.11 -6.45 2.64
N VAL A 329 1.10 -6.98 2.44
CA VAL A 329 1.31 -8.45 2.44
C VAL A 329 1.18 -9.04 3.86
N ASP A 330 1.64 -8.30 4.87
CA ASP A 330 1.58 -8.69 6.26
C ASP A 330 0.20 -8.49 6.90
N ALA A 331 0.03 -8.98 8.13
CA ALA A 331 -1.25 -8.98 8.83
C ALA A 331 -1.84 -7.58 9.05
N GLY A 332 -3.10 -7.42 8.62
CA GLY A 332 -3.95 -6.26 8.82
C GLY A 332 -4.23 -5.48 7.54
N SER A 333 -5.50 -5.14 7.33
CA SER A 333 -5.94 -4.20 6.28
C SER A 333 -6.31 -2.86 6.91
N VAL A 334 -5.40 -2.30 7.71
CA VAL A 334 -5.73 -1.21 8.64
C VAL A 334 -6.37 -0.02 7.93
N PHE A 335 -5.85 0.38 6.78
CA PHE A 335 -6.40 1.53 6.05
C PHE A 335 -7.82 1.27 5.52
N SER A 336 -8.08 0.08 4.95
CA SER A 336 -9.45 -0.24 4.51
C SER A 336 -10.38 -0.39 5.71
N ASP A 337 -9.91 -0.94 6.83
CA ASP A 337 -10.70 -1.13 8.04
C ASP A 337 -11.10 0.21 8.68
N LEU A 338 -10.22 1.22 8.64
CA LEU A 338 -10.55 2.59 9.04
C LEU A 338 -11.61 3.22 8.12
N CYS A 339 -11.60 2.86 6.84
CA CYS A 339 -12.55 3.32 5.83
C CYS A 339 -13.77 2.39 5.66
N ALA A 340 -13.86 1.29 6.41
CA ALA A 340 -14.80 0.21 6.13
C ALA A 340 -16.26 0.60 6.38
N GLU A 341 -16.49 1.54 7.29
CA GLU A 341 -17.81 2.09 7.54
C GLU A 341 -18.11 3.15 6.46
N THR A 342 -18.63 2.68 5.31
CA THR A 342 -18.95 3.54 4.15
C THR A 342 -19.94 4.64 4.48
N THR A 343 -20.74 4.48 5.54
CA THR A 343 -21.65 5.51 6.08
C THR A 343 -20.92 6.69 6.72
N LEU A 344 -19.60 6.68 6.83
CA LEU A 344 -18.79 7.81 7.30
C LEU A 344 -18.06 8.55 6.19
N ILE A 345 -17.84 7.91 5.04
CA ILE A 345 -17.04 8.47 3.95
C ILE A 345 -17.83 9.61 3.31
N ASN A 346 -17.21 10.78 3.19
CA ASN A 346 -17.85 11.97 2.60
C ASN A 346 -19.14 12.38 3.34
N GLN A 347 -19.21 12.14 4.65
CA GLN A 347 -20.38 12.48 5.46
C GLN A 347 -20.04 13.56 6.49
N PHE A 348 -20.89 14.59 6.54
CA PHE A 348 -20.72 15.77 7.39
C PHE A 348 -22.03 16.11 8.10
N ASP A 349 -21.93 16.74 9.27
CA ASP A 349 -23.08 17.41 9.84
C ASP A 349 -23.42 18.69 9.06
N ALA A 350 -24.64 19.20 9.26
CA ALA A 350 -25.12 20.38 8.54
C ALA A 350 -24.27 21.64 8.80
N ALA A 351 -23.67 21.79 9.98
CA ALA A 351 -22.87 22.96 10.32
C ALA A 351 -21.52 22.92 9.57
N ARG A 352 -20.86 21.76 9.56
CA ARG A 352 -19.60 21.55 8.85
C ARG A 352 -19.79 21.63 7.34
N ALA A 353 -20.83 20.99 6.81
CA ALA A 353 -21.15 21.08 5.38
C ALA A 353 -21.44 22.54 4.98
N GLY A 354 -22.19 23.28 5.81
CA GLY A 354 -22.45 24.70 5.62
C GLY A 354 -21.16 25.53 5.55
N PHE A 355 -20.24 25.31 6.49
CA PHE A 355 -18.93 25.99 6.49
C PHE A 355 -18.10 25.66 5.24
N LEU A 356 -17.96 24.38 4.88
CA LEU A 356 -17.18 23.98 3.71
C LEU A 356 -17.79 24.55 2.41
N ASN A 357 -19.12 24.61 2.34
CA ASN A 357 -19.85 25.24 1.25
C ASN A 357 -19.65 26.76 1.16
N GLU A 358 -19.14 27.43 2.21
CA GLU A 358 -18.71 28.84 2.10
C GLU A 358 -17.60 28.99 1.04
N PHE A 359 -16.74 27.98 0.84
CA PHE A 359 -15.64 28.03 -0.13
C PHE A 359 -16.01 27.54 -1.53
N LEU A 360 -17.16 26.89 -1.67
CA LEU A 360 -17.61 26.25 -2.91
C LEU A 360 -18.64 27.17 -3.61
N ASP A 361 -18.13 28.08 -4.46
CA ASP A 361 -18.94 29.15 -5.08
C ASP A 361 -20.02 28.60 -6.02
N HIS A 362 -19.67 27.59 -6.83
CA HIS A 362 -20.59 27.00 -7.79
C HIS A 362 -21.49 25.95 -7.12
N GLU A 363 -22.81 26.04 -7.33
CA GLU A 363 -23.80 25.17 -6.68
C GLU A 363 -23.54 23.68 -6.93
N ALA A 364 -23.20 23.30 -8.17
CA ALA A 364 -22.85 21.91 -8.50
C ALA A 364 -21.59 21.38 -7.79
N HIS A 365 -20.72 22.27 -7.29
CA HIS A 365 -19.48 21.89 -6.61
C HIS A 365 -19.65 21.80 -5.08
N ARG A 366 -20.80 22.21 -4.56
CA ARG A 366 -21.11 22.13 -3.13
C ARG A 366 -21.29 20.68 -2.68
N ILE A 367 -21.13 20.45 -1.39
CA ILE A 367 -21.48 19.19 -0.72
C ILE A 367 -22.99 19.00 -0.88
N GLN A 368 -23.37 17.88 -1.51
CA GLN A 368 -24.76 17.57 -1.82
C GLN A 368 -25.51 17.02 -0.59
N PRO A 369 -26.85 17.10 -0.55
CA PRO A 369 -27.65 16.66 0.61
C PRO A 369 -27.40 15.21 1.05
N GLU A 370 -27.03 14.31 0.13
CA GLU A 370 -26.73 12.90 0.43
C GLU A 370 -25.45 12.73 1.26
N SER A 371 -24.60 13.75 1.26
CA SER A 371 -23.35 13.85 2.05
C SER A 371 -23.55 14.59 3.37
N ILE A 372 -24.80 14.99 3.68
CA ILE A 372 -25.17 15.67 4.92
C ILE A 372 -26.03 14.72 5.74
N SER A 373 -25.54 14.34 6.92
CA SER A 373 -26.20 13.41 7.82
C SER A 373 -26.36 14.00 9.22
N THR A 374 -27.24 13.40 10.01
CA THR A 374 -27.28 13.69 11.45
C THR A 374 -25.96 13.27 12.10
N PRO A 375 -25.47 14.00 13.11
CA PRO A 375 -24.23 13.65 13.80
C PRO A 375 -24.16 12.17 14.15
N HIS A 376 -23.10 11.49 13.71
CA HIS A 376 -22.87 10.08 13.98
C HIS A 376 -21.99 9.92 15.23
N ALA A 377 -22.24 8.87 16.02
CA ALA A 377 -21.45 8.64 17.25
C ALA A 377 -20.00 8.26 16.95
N HIS A 378 -19.74 7.59 15.81
CA HIS A 378 -18.42 7.07 15.45
C HIS A 378 -17.33 8.17 15.45
N PRO A 379 -16.14 7.95 16.05
CA PRO A 379 -15.17 9.03 16.28
C PRO A 379 -14.52 9.55 15.00
N LEU A 380 -14.56 8.77 13.92
CA LEU A 380 -14.07 9.17 12.60
C LEU A 380 -15.14 9.86 11.73
N PHE A 381 -16.35 10.12 12.25
CA PHE A 381 -17.36 10.90 11.53
C PHE A 381 -16.78 12.26 11.15
N GLN A 382 -16.87 12.64 9.86
CA GLN A 382 -16.28 13.85 9.26
C GLN A 382 -14.75 13.84 9.10
N HIS A 383 -14.04 12.77 9.44
CA HIS A 383 -12.57 12.69 9.28
C HIS A 383 -12.13 12.02 7.98
N ILE A 384 -13.06 11.44 7.22
CA ILE A 384 -12.77 10.62 6.04
C ILE A 384 -13.37 11.27 4.80
N VAL A 385 -12.50 11.73 3.90
CA VAL A 385 -12.90 12.29 2.60
C VAL A 385 -12.35 11.41 1.48
N ALA A 386 -13.23 10.90 0.62
CA ALA A 386 -12.88 10.16 -0.58
C ALA A 386 -12.98 11.04 -1.83
N LEU A 387 -11.87 11.15 -2.55
CA LEU A 387 -11.81 11.80 -3.86
C LEU A 387 -12.46 10.89 -4.91
N GLN A 388 -13.49 11.41 -5.59
CA GLN A 388 -14.33 10.61 -6.50
C GLN A 388 -13.98 10.78 -7.98
N LEU A 389 -13.52 11.97 -8.40
CA LEU A 389 -13.19 12.24 -9.81
C LEU A 389 -11.76 11.80 -10.12
N SER A 390 -11.59 10.95 -11.14
CA SER A 390 -10.27 10.68 -11.73
C SER A 390 -9.98 11.65 -12.85
N TYR A 391 -8.84 12.34 -12.78
CA TYR A 391 -8.34 13.20 -13.86
C TYR A 391 -7.52 12.41 -14.89
N ARG A 392 -7.19 11.16 -14.56
CA ARG A 392 -6.40 10.28 -15.43
C ARG A 392 -7.27 9.43 -16.34
N PHE A 393 -8.40 8.96 -15.82
CA PHE A 393 -9.28 8.03 -16.51
C PHE A 393 -10.65 8.67 -16.67
N ASP A 394 -11.22 8.43 -17.84
CA ASP A 394 -12.64 8.69 -18.05
C ASP A 394 -13.42 7.52 -17.44
N ASP A 395 -14.37 7.87 -16.57
CA ASP A 395 -15.14 6.91 -15.78
C ASP A 395 -16.08 6.04 -16.63
N ASP A 396 -16.41 6.49 -17.85
CA ASP A 396 -17.39 5.86 -18.72
C ASP A 396 -16.75 5.07 -19.88
N LYS A 397 -15.42 5.04 -20.00
CA LYS A 397 -14.70 4.27 -21.05
C LYS A 397 -13.35 3.70 -20.60
N GLY A 398 -12.84 2.73 -21.36
CA GLY A 398 -11.49 2.17 -21.18
C GLY A 398 -11.19 1.70 -19.75
N ILE A 399 -10.01 2.07 -19.24
CA ILE A 399 -9.51 1.67 -17.92
C ILE A 399 -10.44 2.11 -16.77
N GLY A 400 -11.01 3.32 -16.82
CA GLY A 400 -11.89 3.84 -15.76
C GLY A 400 -13.14 2.98 -15.62
N LYS A 401 -13.86 2.76 -16.73
CA LYS A 401 -15.04 1.89 -16.78
C LYS A 401 -14.73 0.45 -16.35
N LEU A 402 -13.67 -0.17 -16.87
CA LEU A 402 -13.32 -1.55 -16.49
C LEU A 402 -12.98 -1.64 -15.00
N SER A 403 -12.17 -0.71 -14.47
CA SER A 403 -11.75 -0.74 -13.07
C SER A 403 -12.95 -0.59 -12.11
N LYS A 404 -13.92 0.28 -12.43
CA LYS A 404 -15.19 0.41 -11.70
C LYS A 404 -16.06 -0.84 -11.82
N ALA A 405 -16.13 -1.44 -13.00
CA ALA A 405 -16.89 -2.66 -13.21
C ALA A 405 -16.34 -3.83 -12.39
N ILE A 406 -15.00 -3.98 -12.33
CA ILE A 406 -14.35 -4.93 -11.43
C ILE A 406 -14.68 -4.61 -9.97
N LEU A 407 -14.51 -3.36 -9.52
CA LEU A 407 -14.78 -2.95 -8.13
C LEU A 407 -16.21 -3.20 -7.65
N HIS A 408 -17.20 -3.01 -8.52
CA HIS A 408 -18.61 -3.22 -8.17
C HIS A 408 -19.12 -4.62 -8.52
N ASN A 409 -18.26 -5.50 -9.06
CA ASN A 409 -18.67 -6.79 -9.63
C ASN A 409 -19.82 -6.62 -10.64
N ASP A 410 -19.75 -5.60 -11.48
CA ASP A 410 -20.72 -5.35 -12.55
C ASP A 410 -20.44 -6.30 -13.72
N VAL A 411 -21.05 -7.48 -13.64
CA VAL A 411 -20.93 -8.54 -14.64
C VAL A 411 -21.34 -8.07 -16.02
N ALA A 412 -22.35 -7.20 -16.14
CA ALA A 412 -22.83 -6.71 -17.42
C ALA A 412 -21.79 -5.77 -18.07
N ALA A 413 -21.24 -4.83 -17.29
CA ALA A 413 -20.18 -3.96 -17.78
C ALA A 413 -18.91 -4.73 -18.14
N ILE A 414 -18.50 -5.73 -17.34
CA ILE A 414 -17.35 -6.60 -17.65
C ILE A 414 -17.59 -7.37 -18.96
N ASN A 415 -18.79 -7.94 -19.14
CA ASN A 415 -19.15 -8.68 -20.35
C ASN A 415 -19.06 -7.82 -21.61
N SER A 416 -19.41 -6.53 -21.53
CA SER A 416 -19.36 -5.64 -22.68
C SER A 416 -17.96 -5.51 -23.31
N PHE A 417 -16.89 -5.66 -22.52
CA PHE A 417 -15.50 -5.65 -23.01
C PHE A 417 -15.08 -6.92 -23.75
N PHE A 418 -15.82 -8.03 -23.61
CA PHE A 418 -15.61 -9.24 -24.41
C PHE A 418 -16.41 -9.22 -25.73
N GLU A 419 -17.52 -8.47 -25.74
CA GLU A 419 -18.44 -8.41 -26.87
C GLU A 419 -18.00 -7.37 -27.92
N ALA A 420 -17.45 -6.24 -27.46
CA ALA A 420 -16.99 -5.16 -28.30
C ALA A 420 -15.50 -4.84 -28.03
N PRO A 421 -14.68 -4.68 -29.07
CA PRO A 421 -13.30 -4.20 -28.91
C PRO A 421 -13.29 -2.78 -28.31
N ASP A 422 -12.39 -2.54 -27.36
CA ASP A 422 -12.07 -1.23 -26.81
C ASP A 422 -10.62 -0.86 -27.20
N GLU A 423 -10.35 0.40 -27.51
CA GLU A 423 -9.02 0.84 -27.97
C GLU A 423 -7.98 0.82 -26.84
N VAL A 424 -8.43 0.98 -25.60
CA VAL A 424 -7.63 1.12 -24.37
C VAL A 424 -7.57 -0.19 -23.59
N VAL A 425 -8.61 -1.01 -23.65
CA VAL A 425 -8.73 -2.29 -22.93
C VAL A 425 -8.83 -3.45 -23.92
N ALA A 426 -7.91 -4.40 -23.84
CA ALA A 426 -7.98 -5.65 -24.59
C ALA A 426 -8.05 -6.87 -23.65
N LEU A 427 -9.05 -7.72 -23.82
CA LEU A 427 -9.21 -8.97 -23.07
C LEU A 427 -8.94 -10.16 -24.00
N HIS A 428 -8.01 -11.03 -23.62
CA HIS A 428 -7.62 -12.20 -24.39
C HIS A 428 -7.71 -13.48 -23.55
N LYS A 429 -8.06 -14.58 -24.22
CA LYS A 429 -8.01 -15.92 -23.61
C LYS A 429 -6.57 -16.33 -23.31
N HIS A 430 -6.40 -17.28 -22.38
CA HIS A 430 -5.07 -17.81 -22.03
C HIS A 430 -4.29 -18.36 -23.23
N SER A 431 -4.98 -18.91 -24.24
CA SER A 431 -4.37 -19.42 -25.48
C SER A 431 -3.61 -18.36 -26.28
N ALA A 432 -3.91 -17.07 -26.09
CA ALA A 432 -3.25 -15.96 -26.76
C ALA A 432 -1.96 -15.51 -26.05
N LEU A 433 -1.65 -16.03 -24.86
CA LEU A 433 -0.50 -15.62 -24.06
C LEU A 433 0.81 -15.58 -24.86
N PRO A 434 1.18 -16.59 -25.67
CA PRO A 434 2.42 -16.55 -26.43
C PRO A 434 2.49 -15.37 -27.40
N GLN A 435 1.37 -15.05 -28.06
CA GLN A 435 1.29 -13.91 -28.98
C GLN A 435 1.36 -12.58 -28.22
N CYS A 436 0.64 -12.45 -27.10
CA CYS A 436 0.69 -11.22 -26.29
C CYS A 436 2.09 -10.94 -25.74
N VAL A 437 2.84 -11.99 -25.35
CA VAL A 437 4.24 -11.86 -24.91
C VAL A 437 5.14 -11.48 -26.09
N GLN A 438 4.90 -12.05 -27.28
CA GLN A 438 5.63 -11.66 -28.50
C GLN A 438 5.40 -10.19 -28.86
N ASP A 439 4.14 -9.74 -28.82
CA ASP A 439 3.77 -8.34 -29.10
C ASP A 439 4.40 -7.39 -28.06
N PHE A 440 4.39 -7.79 -26.78
CA PHE A 440 5.09 -7.08 -25.71
C PHE A 440 6.60 -6.98 -25.99
N SER A 441 7.26 -8.08 -26.38
CA SER A 441 8.68 -8.06 -26.74
C SER A 441 8.96 -7.10 -27.89
N GLN A 442 8.20 -7.18 -28.99
CA GLN A 442 8.36 -6.27 -30.14
C GLN A 442 8.21 -4.81 -29.73
N LYS A 443 7.34 -4.53 -28.77
CA LYS A 443 7.14 -3.18 -28.26
C LYS A 443 8.34 -2.60 -27.53
N LEU A 444 9.12 -3.42 -26.84
CA LEU A 444 10.35 -2.97 -26.20
C LEU A 444 11.42 -2.51 -27.22
N LEU A 445 11.33 -3.01 -28.46
CA LEU A 445 12.15 -2.62 -29.63
C LEU A 445 11.59 -1.40 -30.38
N ALA A 446 10.33 -1.02 -30.15
CA ALA A 446 9.64 -0.02 -30.96
C ALA A 446 10.29 1.36 -30.80
N THR A 447 10.52 2.05 -31.91
CA THR A 447 11.08 3.42 -31.93
C THR A 447 10.21 4.40 -31.14
N GLN A 448 8.90 4.16 -31.09
CA GLN A 448 7.95 4.85 -30.23
C GLN A 448 7.69 4.04 -28.96
N GLY A 449 8.28 4.48 -27.84
CA GLY A 449 7.97 3.95 -26.51
C GLY A 449 8.80 2.75 -26.03
N GLY A 450 9.54 2.06 -26.91
CA GLY A 450 10.56 1.09 -26.51
C GLY A 450 11.84 1.76 -26.03
N TYR A 451 12.63 1.05 -25.22
CA TYR A 451 13.92 1.53 -24.69
C TYR A 451 15.14 0.87 -25.38
N ILE A 452 14.91 -0.23 -26.08
CA ILE A 452 15.98 -1.00 -26.74
C ILE A 452 16.43 -0.25 -28.00
N GLY A 453 17.75 -0.14 -28.18
CA GLY A 453 18.34 0.59 -29.30
C GLY A 453 18.44 2.10 -29.10
N ILE A 454 18.02 2.63 -27.94
CA ILE A 454 18.24 4.03 -27.56
C ILE A 454 19.66 4.17 -26.98
N PRO A 455 20.55 4.96 -27.62
CA PRO A 455 21.91 5.14 -27.14
C PRO A 455 22.00 5.99 -25.86
N ASP A 456 21.12 6.98 -25.73
CA ASP A 456 21.09 7.84 -24.55
C ASP A 456 20.50 7.09 -23.34
N ILE A 457 21.28 7.00 -22.27
CA ILE A 457 20.92 6.22 -21.07
C ILE A 457 19.72 6.86 -20.37
N SER A 458 19.67 8.18 -20.23
CA SER A 458 18.58 8.87 -19.54
C SER A 458 17.24 8.64 -20.26
N GLU A 459 17.22 8.77 -21.59
CA GLU A 459 16.04 8.50 -22.41
C GLU A 459 15.65 7.01 -22.36
N ALA A 460 16.61 6.09 -22.37
CA ALA A 460 16.32 4.67 -22.24
C ALA A 460 15.69 4.35 -20.86
N LEU A 461 16.22 4.93 -19.78
CA LEU A 461 15.67 4.79 -18.42
C LEU A 461 14.27 5.39 -18.31
N ALA A 462 14.02 6.55 -18.94
CA ALA A 462 12.69 7.15 -18.96
C ALA A 462 11.67 6.25 -19.69
N ARG A 463 12.10 5.51 -20.72
CA ARG A 463 11.23 4.60 -21.49
C ARG A 463 11.11 3.19 -20.93
N MET A 464 12.01 2.73 -20.06
CA MET A 464 11.93 1.37 -19.51
C MET A 464 10.67 1.15 -18.66
N THR A 465 10.06 2.23 -18.15
CA THR A 465 8.80 2.20 -17.39
C THR A 465 7.55 2.40 -18.26
N ASN A 466 7.70 2.46 -19.59
CA ASN A 466 6.55 2.60 -20.48
C ASN A 466 5.66 1.36 -20.52
N SER A 467 6.22 0.16 -20.36
CA SER A 467 5.46 -1.08 -20.46
C SER A 467 5.98 -2.14 -19.51
N THR A 468 5.08 -2.91 -18.90
CA THR A 468 5.45 -4.04 -18.04
C THR A 468 4.45 -5.20 -18.15
N ILE A 469 4.88 -6.38 -17.71
CA ILE A 469 4.01 -7.54 -17.50
C ILE A 469 3.74 -7.71 -16.00
N LEU A 470 2.47 -7.76 -15.60
CA LEU A 470 2.05 -8.01 -14.23
C LEU A 470 1.44 -9.41 -14.10
N CYS A 471 1.98 -10.18 -13.16
CA CYS A 471 1.59 -11.56 -12.90
C CYS A 471 0.96 -11.70 -11.51
N VAL A 472 0.03 -12.64 -11.37
CA VAL A 472 -0.52 -13.02 -10.05
C VAL A 472 0.46 -13.92 -9.31
N VAL A 473 1.10 -14.85 -10.02
CA VAL A 473 1.97 -15.89 -9.46
C VAL A 473 3.43 -15.71 -9.91
N LYS A 474 4.38 -16.25 -9.15
CA LYS A 474 5.82 -16.22 -9.51
C LYS A 474 6.21 -17.38 -10.42
N GLU A 475 5.67 -18.56 -10.15
CA GLU A 475 6.01 -19.82 -10.82
C GLU A 475 4.92 -20.26 -11.80
N GLY A 476 5.23 -21.27 -12.61
CA GLY A 476 4.35 -21.79 -13.66
C GLY A 476 4.40 -20.98 -14.95
N ARG A 477 3.66 -21.45 -15.97
CA ARG A 477 3.69 -20.88 -17.33
C ARG A 477 3.25 -19.42 -17.40
N GLN A 478 2.37 -19.01 -16.48
CA GLN A 478 1.82 -17.66 -16.35
C GLN A 478 2.54 -16.84 -15.28
N GLY A 479 3.62 -17.39 -14.72
CA GLY A 479 4.38 -16.79 -13.64
C GLY A 479 5.48 -15.86 -14.11
N VAL A 480 5.92 -15.00 -13.19
CA VAL A 480 7.03 -14.06 -13.37
C VAL A 480 8.27 -14.70 -13.99
N TYR A 481 8.68 -15.89 -13.53
CA TYR A 481 9.92 -16.51 -14.00
C TYR A 481 9.83 -16.95 -15.46
N ALA A 482 8.76 -17.65 -15.84
CA ALA A 482 8.57 -18.13 -17.20
C ALA A 482 8.43 -16.97 -18.21
N LEU A 483 7.70 -15.91 -17.84
CA LEU A 483 7.46 -14.77 -18.71
C LEU A 483 8.71 -13.90 -18.90
N ASN A 484 9.50 -13.69 -17.84
CA ASN A 484 10.80 -13.03 -17.98
C ASN A 484 11.75 -13.81 -18.90
N GLU A 485 11.83 -15.13 -18.72
CA GLU A 485 12.66 -15.99 -19.57
C GLU A 485 12.20 -15.94 -21.03
N GLN A 486 10.89 -16.00 -21.28
CA GLN A 486 10.33 -15.94 -22.62
C GLN A 486 10.63 -14.60 -23.31
N VAL A 487 10.45 -13.46 -22.61
CA VAL A 487 10.78 -12.14 -23.15
C VAL A 487 12.27 -12.02 -23.44
N ALA A 488 13.14 -12.49 -22.54
CA ALA A 488 14.58 -12.48 -22.74
C ALA A 488 15.01 -13.32 -23.96
N ARG A 489 14.41 -14.51 -24.14
CA ARG A 489 14.65 -15.37 -25.32
C ARG A 489 14.17 -14.71 -26.62
N ASN A 490 12.98 -14.10 -26.62
CA ASN A 490 12.42 -13.41 -27.78
C ASN A 490 13.30 -12.26 -28.27
N LEU A 491 13.99 -11.58 -27.35
CA LEU A 491 14.74 -10.35 -27.64
C LEU A 491 16.24 -10.57 -27.84
N PHE A 492 16.86 -11.40 -27.00
CA PHE A 492 18.32 -11.44 -26.88
C PHE A 492 18.89 -12.86 -26.95
N ASN A 493 18.09 -13.89 -26.65
CA ASN A 493 18.53 -15.28 -26.51
C ASN A 493 19.84 -15.40 -25.70
N PRO A 494 19.84 -14.95 -24.43
CA PRO A 494 21.08 -14.69 -23.70
C PRO A 494 21.79 -15.98 -23.28
N GLU A 495 23.10 -16.04 -23.54
CA GLU A 495 24.00 -17.09 -23.03
C GLU A 495 24.75 -16.63 -21.76
N ALA A 496 24.84 -15.32 -21.53
CA ALA A 496 25.49 -14.71 -20.39
C ALA A 496 24.49 -14.26 -19.32
N VAL A 497 24.95 -14.18 -18.07
CA VAL A 497 24.15 -13.71 -16.92
C VAL A 497 23.71 -12.25 -17.10
N PHE A 498 24.64 -11.41 -17.57
CA PHE A 498 24.39 -10.00 -17.89
C PHE A 498 24.61 -9.75 -19.39
N TYR A 499 23.72 -8.96 -20.00
CA TYR A 499 23.76 -8.65 -21.43
C TYR A 499 23.18 -7.27 -21.73
N GLU A 500 23.53 -6.74 -22.91
CA GLU A 500 23.12 -5.42 -23.38
C GLU A 500 21.58 -5.27 -23.44
N ASN A 501 21.04 -4.17 -22.90
CA ASN A 501 19.60 -3.89 -22.75
C ASN A 501 18.85 -4.75 -21.72
N GLN A 502 19.52 -5.54 -20.88
CA GLN A 502 18.81 -6.31 -19.85
C GLN A 502 18.15 -5.38 -18.83
N LEU A 503 16.90 -5.66 -18.48
CA LEU A 503 16.23 -5.04 -17.33
C LEU A 503 16.30 -5.97 -16.14
N ILE A 504 16.81 -5.45 -15.03
CA ILE A 504 16.88 -6.14 -13.75
C ILE A 504 16.20 -5.34 -12.66
N MET A 505 15.77 -6.01 -11.60
CA MET A 505 15.20 -5.42 -10.40
C MET A 505 16.00 -5.92 -9.20
N VAL A 506 16.43 -5.00 -8.36
CA VAL A 506 17.09 -5.31 -7.10
C VAL A 506 16.07 -5.98 -6.17
N SER A 507 16.42 -7.14 -5.60
CA SER A 507 15.51 -7.91 -4.74
C SER A 507 15.79 -7.78 -3.24
N GLN A 508 16.87 -7.09 -2.86
CA GLN A 508 17.26 -6.86 -1.46
C GLN A 508 17.82 -5.45 -1.26
N ASN A 509 17.53 -4.85 -0.11
CA ASN A 509 18.06 -3.53 0.23
C ASN A 509 19.57 -3.60 0.46
N GLN A 510 20.34 -2.69 -0.15
CA GLN A 510 21.77 -2.53 0.04
C GLN A 510 22.08 -1.05 0.33
N PRO A 511 21.91 -0.59 1.58
CA PRO A 511 22.01 0.83 1.93
C PRO A 511 23.39 1.44 1.73
N GLN A 512 24.47 0.65 1.80
CA GLN A 512 25.84 1.13 1.60
C GLN A 512 26.05 1.58 0.14
N GLU A 513 25.46 0.86 -0.80
CA GLU A 513 25.48 1.14 -2.23
C GLU A 513 24.35 2.09 -2.67
N GLY A 514 23.39 2.38 -1.78
CA GLY A 514 22.26 3.27 -2.07
C GLY A 514 21.23 2.69 -3.04
N ILE A 515 21.12 1.36 -3.11
CA ILE A 515 20.11 0.63 -3.90
C ILE A 515 19.13 -0.10 -2.98
N PHE A 516 17.86 -0.15 -3.37
CA PHE A 516 16.77 -0.68 -2.55
C PHE A 516 15.98 -1.75 -3.29
N ASN A 517 15.34 -2.64 -2.53
CA ASN A 517 14.46 -3.67 -3.06
C ASN A 517 13.33 -3.04 -3.88
N GLY A 518 13.21 -3.49 -5.12
CA GLY A 518 12.28 -2.97 -6.12
C GLY A 518 12.90 -1.97 -7.09
N ASP A 519 14.10 -1.44 -6.83
CA ASP A 519 14.78 -0.54 -7.77
C ASP A 519 15.07 -1.28 -9.07
N MET A 520 14.72 -0.66 -10.20
CA MET A 520 14.97 -1.22 -11.52
C MET A 520 16.25 -0.64 -12.10
N ALA A 521 17.03 -1.47 -12.79
CA ALA A 521 18.26 -1.09 -13.46
C ALA A 521 18.27 -1.55 -14.92
N LEU A 522 18.85 -0.73 -15.78
CA LEU A 522 19.16 -1.06 -17.16
C LEU A 522 20.64 -1.44 -17.28
N ILE A 523 20.92 -2.63 -17.84
CA ILE A 523 22.28 -3.06 -18.14
C ILE A 523 22.71 -2.55 -19.51
N ARG A 524 23.79 -1.77 -19.55
CA ARG A 524 24.43 -1.28 -20.78
C ARG A 524 25.95 -1.42 -20.70
N SER A 525 26.56 -1.72 -21.83
CA SER A 525 28.01 -1.64 -22.00
C SER A 525 28.45 -0.18 -22.12
N SER A 526 29.52 0.19 -21.43
CA SER A 526 30.10 1.52 -21.57
C SER A 526 30.99 1.58 -22.81
N ALA A 527 30.82 2.63 -23.60
CA ALA A 527 31.67 2.87 -24.77
C ALA A 527 33.14 3.17 -24.40
N SER A 528 33.42 3.54 -23.14
CA SER A 528 34.77 3.92 -22.71
C SER A 528 35.68 2.72 -22.41
N ASP A 529 35.13 1.65 -21.82
CA ASP A 529 35.89 0.48 -21.33
C ASP A 529 35.33 -0.86 -21.81
N GLY A 530 34.17 -0.87 -22.47
CA GLY A 530 33.49 -2.08 -22.94
C GLY A 530 32.84 -2.93 -21.83
N LEU A 531 32.84 -2.46 -20.58
CA LEU A 531 32.28 -3.19 -19.45
C LEU A 531 30.79 -2.90 -19.27
N TYR A 532 30.07 -3.88 -18.73
CA TYR A 532 28.66 -3.71 -18.38
C TYR A 532 28.50 -2.97 -17.05
N TYR A 533 27.62 -1.98 -17.07
CA TYR A 533 27.16 -1.26 -15.89
C TYR A 533 25.64 -1.36 -15.77
N ALA A 534 25.16 -1.37 -14.53
CA ALA A 534 23.76 -1.20 -14.18
C ALA A 534 23.48 0.28 -13.90
N TYR A 535 22.56 0.85 -14.67
CA TYR A 535 22.13 2.24 -14.54
C TYR A 535 20.77 2.28 -13.86
N LEU A 536 20.66 2.97 -12.72
CA LEU A 536 19.42 3.07 -11.94
C LEU A 536 18.95 4.53 -11.87
N PRO A 537 17.69 4.83 -12.22
CA PRO A 537 17.18 6.19 -12.18
C PRO A 537 17.09 6.71 -10.73
N LYS A 538 17.55 7.94 -10.51
CA LYS A 538 17.35 8.70 -9.26
C LYS A 538 16.38 9.86 -9.45
N SER A 539 16.31 10.41 -10.67
CA SER A 539 15.32 11.39 -11.11
C SER A 539 15.15 11.30 -12.64
N GLU A 540 14.33 12.18 -13.24
CA GLU A 540 14.15 12.22 -14.71
C GLU A 540 15.48 12.46 -15.47
N GLN A 541 16.49 13.09 -14.85
CA GLN A 541 17.76 13.43 -15.51
C GLN A 541 19.00 12.87 -14.81
N GLU A 542 18.83 12.26 -13.65
CA GLU A 542 19.93 11.73 -12.84
C GLU A 542 19.78 10.23 -12.67
N TYR A 543 20.87 9.52 -12.84
CA TYR A 543 20.96 8.10 -12.56
C TYR A 543 22.24 7.79 -11.81
N MET A 544 22.20 6.72 -11.01
CA MET A 544 23.40 6.13 -10.43
C MET A 544 23.90 5.00 -11.31
N THR A 545 25.21 4.75 -11.23
CA THR A 545 25.88 3.68 -11.96
C THR A 545 26.55 2.74 -10.98
N ILE A 546 26.36 1.44 -11.14
CA ILE A 546 26.99 0.40 -10.33
C ILE A 546 27.40 -0.77 -11.22
N THR A 547 28.47 -1.48 -10.88
CA THR A 547 28.81 -2.70 -11.62
C THR A 547 27.84 -3.83 -11.23
N PRO A 548 27.33 -4.63 -12.19
CA PRO A 548 26.34 -5.67 -11.90
C PRO A 548 26.75 -6.66 -10.79
N PRO A 549 28.03 -7.09 -10.67
CA PRO A 549 28.46 -7.97 -9.56
C PRO A 549 28.34 -7.37 -8.15
N GLN A 550 28.22 -6.05 -8.00
CA GLN A 550 28.00 -5.42 -6.69
C GLN A 550 26.54 -5.52 -6.22
N ILE A 551 25.62 -5.88 -7.13
CA ILE A 551 24.22 -6.12 -6.80
C ILE A 551 24.10 -7.57 -6.31
N GLN A 552 23.99 -7.74 -4.99
CA GLN A 552 24.01 -9.05 -4.33
C GLN A 552 22.83 -9.93 -4.74
N SER A 553 21.66 -9.32 -4.93
CA SER A 553 20.43 -10.02 -5.24
C SER A 553 19.59 -9.22 -6.22
N TRP A 554 19.30 -9.84 -7.37
CA TRP A 554 18.48 -9.26 -8.42
C TRP A 554 17.68 -10.33 -9.17
N GLU A 555 16.64 -9.89 -9.87
CA GLU A 555 15.80 -10.70 -10.76
C GLU A 555 15.56 -9.96 -12.09
N PRO A 556 15.31 -10.65 -13.21
CA PRO A 556 14.87 -9.98 -14.44
C PRO A 556 13.54 -9.21 -14.24
N ALA A 557 13.39 -8.07 -14.91
CA ALA A 557 12.34 -7.11 -14.61
C ALA A 557 11.38 -6.80 -15.78
N TYR A 558 11.29 -7.67 -16.79
CA TYR A 558 10.26 -7.55 -17.84
C TYR A 558 8.87 -7.85 -17.31
N ALA A 559 8.79 -8.85 -16.42
CA ALA A 559 7.60 -9.24 -15.68
C ALA A 559 7.82 -9.13 -14.18
N MET A 560 6.78 -8.75 -13.44
CA MET A 560 6.79 -8.71 -11.98
C MET A 560 5.44 -9.12 -11.39
N THR A 561 5.40 -9.45 -10.10
CA THR A 561 4.13 -9.70 -9.43
C THR A 561 3.35 -8.39 -9.25
N ILE A 562 2.02 -8.45 -9.24
CA ILE A 562 1.15 -7.28 -8.98
C ILE A 562 1.51 -6.59 -7.65
N HIS A 563 1.82 -7.35 -6.59
CA HIS A 563 2.29 -6.82 -5.31
C HIS A 563 3.54 -5.91 -5.45
N LYS A 564 4.58 -6.37 -6.17
CA LYS A 564 5.82 -5.60 -6.42
C LYS A 564 5.61 -4.35 -7.30
N SER A 565 4.47 -4.25 -8.00
CA SER A 565 4.10 -3.08 -8.80
C SER A 565 3.43 -1.97 -7.99
N GLN A 566 3.09 -2.20 -6.72
CA GLN A 566 2.49 -1.17 -5.86
C GLN A 566 3.42 0.06 -5.75
N GLY A 567 2.83 1.25 -5.81
CA GLY A 567 3.54 2.52 -5.92
C GLY A 567 4.14 2.83 -7.31
N SER A 568 4.13 1.89 -8.27
CA SER A 568 4.56 2.12 -9.67
C SER A 568 3.39 2.37 -10.61
N GLU A 569 3.67 2.96 -11.76
CA GLU A 569 2.71 3.16 -12.85
C GLU A 569 3.42 3.06 -14.20
N PHE A 570 2.72 2.54 -15.21
CA PHE A 570 3.26 2.27 -16.53
C PHE A 570 2.31 2.82 -17.59
N ASN A 571 2.81 3.21 -18.77
CA ASN A 571 1.92 3.65 -19.84
C ASN A 571 1.02 2.51 -20.30
N GLU A 572 1.58 1.31 -20.44
CA GLU A 572 0.82 0.13 -20.82
C GLU A 572 1.16 -1.08 -19.96
N VAL A 573 0.17 -1.91 -19.67
CA VAL A 573 0.33 -3.08 -18.80
C VAL A 573 -0.27 -4.31 -19.45
N LEU A 574 0.52 -5.39 -19.52
CA LEU A 574 0.03 -6.73 -19.82
C LEU A 574 -0.21 -7.47 -18.49
N ILE A 575 -1.46 -7.73 -18.13
CA ILE A 575 -1.85 -8.49 -16.94
C ILE A 575 -2.03 -9.95 -17.35
N VAL A 576 -1.38 -10.86 -16.63
CA VAL A 576 -1.50 -12.30 -16.85
C VAL A 576 -2.11 -12.97 -15.62
N LEU A 577 -3.32 -13.50 -15.80
CA LEU A 577 -4.03 -14.28 -14.79
C LEU A 577 -3.67 -15.77 -14.92
N PRO A 578 -3.71 -16.55 -13.82
CA PRO A 578 -3.54 -17.99 -13.86
C PRO A 578 -4.78 -18.69 -14.44
N GLU A 579 -4.61 -19.86 -15.07
CA GLU A 579 -5.73 -20.65 -15.62
C GLU A 579 -6.67 -21.14 -14.52
N ALA A 580 -6.14 -21.37 -13.31
CA ALA A 580 -6.91 -21.80 -12.16
C ALA A 580 -7.81 -20.65 -11.66
N LYS A 581 -9.08 -20.67 -12.08
CA LYS A 581 -10.08 -19.65 -11.71
C LYS A 581 -10.37 -19.53 -10.21
N GLU A 582 -10.11 -20.57 -9.42
CA GLU A 582 -10.29 -20.62 -7.95
C GLU A 582 -8.97 -20.38 -7.20
N HIS A 583 -7.97 -19.81 -7.86
CA HIS A 583 -6.69 -19.52 -7.21
C HIS A 583 -6.89 -18.49 -6.09
N GLN A 584 -6.44 -18.79 -4.88
CA GLN A 584 -6.72 -17.98 -3.67
C GLN A 584 -6.24 -16.52 -3.76
N LEU A 585 -5.19 -16.26 -4.56
CA LEU A 585 -4.68 -14.91 -4.83
C LEU A 585 -5.54 -14.10 -5.81
N LEU A 586 -6.49 -14.71 -6.54
CA LEU A 586 -7.33 -14.00 -7.49
C LEU A 586 -8.46 -13.28 -6.77
N THR A 587 -8.29 -11.97 -6.61
CA THR A 587 -9.30 -11.14 -5.93
C THR A 587 -9.50 -9.84 -6.68
N ARG A 588 -10.66 -9.23 -6.43
CA ARG A 588 -11.10 -7.98 -7.02
C ARG A 588 -10.09 -6.86 -6.79
N GLU A 589 -9.58 -6.73 -5.57
CA GLU A 589 -8.61 -5.70 -5.19
C GLU A 589 -7.28 -5.89 -5.92
N LEU A 590 -6.84 -7.14 -6.11
CA LEU A 590 -5.63 -7.46 -6.85
C LEU A 590 -5.79 -7.11 -8.34
N LEU A 591 -6.91 -7.47 -8.96
CA LEU A 591 -7.16 -7.15 -10.37
C LEU A 591 -7.37 -5.64 -10.57
N TYR A 592 -8.11 -4.98 -9.69
CA TYR A 592 -8.26 -3.52 -9.68
C TYR A 592 -6.89 -2.83 -9.59
N THR A 593 -6.04 -3.28 -8.66
CA THR A 593 -4.70 -2.75 -8.49
C THR A 593 -3.90 -2.92 -9.77
N ALA A 594 -3.93 -4.09 -10.40
CA ALA A 594 -3.21 -4.36 -11.64
C ALA A 594 -3.67 -3.48 -12.82
N ILE A 595 -4.99 -3.35 -13.00
CA ILE A 595 -5.60 -2.52 -14.06
C ILE A 595 -5.18 -1.06 -13.91
N THR A 596 -5.24 -0.54 -12.69
CA THR A 596 -4.97 0.88 -12.43
C THR A 596 -3.48 1.25 -12.43
N ARG A 597 -2.56 0.27 -12.59
CA ARG A 597 -1.15 0.55 -12.90
C ARG A 597 -0.96 1.07 -14.31
N ALA A 598 -1.88 0.80 -15.24
CA ALA A 598 -1.82 1.30 -16.60
C ALA A 598 -2.31 2.76 -16.67
N LYS A 599 -1.55 3.65 -17.34
CA LYS A 599 -1.97 5.03 -17.61
C LYS A 599 -2.74 5.17 -18.92
N ARG A 600 -2.42 4.35 -19.94
CA ARG A 600 -2.94 4.50 -21.31
C ARG A 600 -3.58 3.24 -21.89
N LYS A 601 -3.03 2.05 -21.64
CA LYS A 601 -3.57 0.80 -22.20
C LYS A 601 -3.40 -0.37 -21.24
N VAL A 602 -4.41 -1.23 -21.16
CA VAL A 602 -4.33 -2.49 -20.42
C VAL A 602 -4.69 -3.65 -21.33
N VAL A 603 -3.88 -4.69 -21.31
CA VAL A 603 -4.12 -5.96 -21.96
C VAL A 603 -4.22 -7.01 -20.87
N ILE A 604 -5.32 -7.77 -20.82
CA ILE A 604 -5.53 -8.81 -19.81
C ILE A 604 -5.60 -10.16 -20.51
N VAL A 605 -4.70 -11.07 -20.14
CA VAL A 605 -4.74 -12.47 -20.55
C VAL A 605 -5.37 -13.26 -19.43
N GLY A 606 -6.62 -13.65 -19.64
CA GLY A 606 -7.46 -14.38 -18.71
C GLY A 606 -8.77 -14.77 -19.38
N ASP A 607 -9.23 -16.01 -19.17
CA ASP A 607 -10.54 -16.42 -19.66
C ASP A 607 -11.66 -15.62 -18.99
N LYS A 608 -12.78 -15.47 -19.70
CA LYS A 608 -13.96 -14.73 -19.22
C LYS A 608 -14.39 -15.17 -17.83
N ASP A 609 -14.47 -16.49 -17.62
CA ASP A 609 -14.88 -17.06 -16.34
C ASP A 609 -13.87 -16.75 -15.22
N THR A 610 -12.57 -16.73 -15.52
CA THR A 610 -11.53 -16.35 -14.56
C THR A 610 -11.65 -14.90 -14.15
N ILE A 611 -11.87 -13.98 -15.10
CA ILE A 611 -12.02 -12.54 -14.81
C ILE A 611 -13.29 -12.28 -13.98
N LEU A 612 -14.41 -12.91 -14.33
CA LEU A 612 -15.66 -12.79 -13.59
C LEU A 612 -15.55 -13.39 -12.18
N ALA A 613 -14.93 -14.56 -12.03
CA ALA A 613 -14.68 -15.16 -10.72
C ALA A 613 -13.77 -14.27 -9.84
N THR A 614 -12.72 -13.69 -10.45
CA THR A 614 -11.82 -12.75 -9.77
C THR A 614 -12.56 -11.50 -9.30
N ALA A 615 -13.46 -10.94 -10.12
CA ALA A 615 -14.29 -9.80 -9.73
C ALA A 615 -15.29 -10.15 -8.63
N ALA A 616 -15.84 -11.37 -8.62
CA ALA A 616 -16.74 -11.82 -7.58
C ALA A 616 -16.05 -12.02 -6.22
N GLN A 617 -14.78 -12.44 -6.23
CA GLN A 617 -13.99 -12.71 -5.02
C GLN A 617 -13.37 -11.44 -4.43
N SER A 618 -13.65 -11.16 -3.15
CA SER A 618 -13.03 -10.06 -2.40
C SER A 618 -12.34 -10.61 -1.15
N ILE A 619 -11.20 -10.02 -0.77
CA ILE A 619 -10.52 -10.40 0.47
C ILE A 619 -11.16 -9.64 1.63
N ARG A 620 -11.86 -10.37 2.51
CA ARG A 620 -12.22 -9.82 3.81
C ARG A 620 -11.15 -10.18 4.83
N ARG A 621 -10.29 -9.24 5.15
CA ARG A 621 -9.37 -9.34 6.28
C ARG A 621 -10.09 -8.96 7.57
N ILE A 622 -9.85 -9.73 8.61
CA ILE A 622 -10.53 -9.62 9.90
C ILE A 622 -9.58 -8.91 10.87
N SER A 623 -10.05 -7.80 11.43
CA SER A 623 -9.41 -7.03 12.50
C SER A 623 -10.41 -6.74 13.63
N GLY A 624 -9.90 -6.23 14.76
CA GLY A 624 -10.71 -5.74 15.88
C GLY A 624 -10.89 -4.22 15.88
N ILE A 625 -10.41 -3.50 14.87
CA ILE A 625 -10.34 -2.02 14.88
C ILE A 625 -11.71 -1.39 15.14
N GLN A 626 -12.76 -1.87 14.46
CA GLN A 626 -14.12 -1.35 14.62
C GLN A 626 -14.66 -1.60 16.05
N GLN A 627 -14.40 -2.79 16.60
CA GLN A 627 -14.75 -3.13 17.97
C GLN A 627 -14.02 -2.25 19.00
N GLN A 628 -12.75 -1.92 18.74
CA GLN A 628 -11.97 -1.04 19.61
C GLN A 628 -12.53 0.38 19.62
N PHE A 629 -12.99 0.92 18.47
CA PHE A 629 -13.64 2.24 18.44
C PHE A 629 -14.91 2.27 19.28
N LEU A 630 -15.75 1.24 19.19
CA LEU A 630 -17.01 1.15 19.95
C LEU A 630 -16.80 1.07 21.47
N ILE A 631 -15.71 0.44 21.92
CA ILE A 631 -15.44 0.24 23.36
C ILE A 631 -14.69 1.43 23.99
N LEU A 632 -13.84 2.11 23.22
CA LEU A 632 -13.01 3.21 23.72
C LEU A 632 -13.67 4.60 23.60
N GLN A 633 -14.84 4.67 22.96
CA GLN A 633 -15.80 5.77 23.06
C GLN A 633 -16.28 5.93 24.49
#